data_AF-A0A7R7VJK1-F1
#
_entry.id   AF-A0A7R7VJK1-F1
#
_cell.length_a   1.000
_cell.length_b   1.000
_cell.length_c   1.000
_cell.angle_alpha   90.00
_cell.angle_beta   90.00
_cell.angle_gamma   90.00
#
_symmetry.space_group_name_H-M   'P 1'
#
loop_
_entity.id
_entity.type
_entity.pdbx_description
1 polymer ?
#
loop_
_entity_poly.entity_id
_entity_poly.type
_entity_poly.pdbx_seq_one_letter_code
_entity_poly.pdbx_strand_id
1 'polypeptide(L)'
;MHPIFPEGPVDLILRVLGHHILRIKTENEVAVMMWLRKNTTIAVPEVVQFDVMFNNVLQHEFTLLERVRGTTLHEIYDRLSQEQLEQGCQSNHRYLDCIVALGMESRN
;
A
#
# COMPACT_ATOMS: atom_id res chain seq x y z
N MET A 1 2.98 -22.26 -1.86
CA MET A 1 1.99 -21.84 -0.83
C MET A 1 0.95 -21.01 -1.57
N HIS A 2 -0.25 -21.55 -1.80
CA HIS A 2 -1.30 -20.82 -2.50
C HIS A 2 -1.98 -19.86 -1.52
N PRO A 3 -2.25 -18.59 -1.90
CA PRO A 3 -3.00 -17.69 -1.04
C PRO A 3 -4.37 -18.28 -0.74
N ILE A 4 -4.72 -18.34 0.55
CA ILE A 4 -6.04 -18.76 1.01
C ILE A 4 -6.94 -17.52 0.89
N PHE A 5 -7.82 -17.53 -0.10
CA PHE A 5 -8.81 -16.47 -0.24
C PHE A 5 -10.02 -16.77 0.67
N PRO A 6 -10.57 -15.77 1.37
CA PRO A 6 -11.80 -15.95 2.13
C PRO A 6 -12.98 -16.26 1.18
N GLU A 7 -13.90 -17.12 1.62
CA GLU A 7 -15.09 -17.53 0.88
C GLU A 7 -16.03 -16.32 0.65
N GLY A 8 -16.00 -15.77 -0.57
CA GLY A 8 -16.79 -14.61 -1.00
C GLY A 8 -16.20 -13.95 -2.26
N PRO A 9 -16.92 -13.02 -2.92
CA PRO A 9 -16.34 -12.24 -4.01
C PRO A 9 -15.14 -11.44 -3.49
N VAL A 10 -13.95 -11.78 -3.98
CA VAL A 10 -12.70 -11.12 -3.60
C VAL A 10 -12.52 -9.87 -4.45
N ASP A 11 -12.67 -8.70 -3.84
CA ASP A 11 -12.35 -7.43 -4.49
C ASP A 11 -10.84 -7.18 -4.41
N LEU A 12 -10.16 -7.26 -5.55
CA LEU A 12 -8.72 -7.02 -5.67
C LEU A 12 -8.43 -5.79 -6.53
N ILE A 13 -7.32 -5.13 -6.23
CA ILE A 13 -6.77 -4.05 -7.05
C ILE A 13 -5.51 -4.58 -7.74
N LEU A 14 -5.56 -4.67 -9.07
CA LEU A 14 -4.40 -4.93 -9.90
C LEU A 14 -3.78 -3.60 -10.31
N ARG A 15 -2.53 -3.37 -9.93
CA ARG A 15 -1.71 -2.28 -10.44
C ARG A 15 -0.67 -2.83 -11.40
N VAL A 16 -0.70 -2.35 -12.64
CA VAL A 16 0.24 -2.72 -13.71
C VAL A 16 1.16 -1.54 -13.98
N LEU A 17 2.48 -1.77 -14.05
CA LEU A 17 3.45 -0.72 -14.36
C LEU A 17 3.82 -0.73 -15.86
N GLY A 18 3.98 0.47 -16.42
CA GLY A 18 4.43 0.66 -17.78
C GLY A 18 5.93 0.40 -17.95
N HIS A 19 6.35 0.08 -19.19
CA HIS A 19 7.71 -0.31 -19.59
C HIS A 19 8.83 0.71 -19.29
N HIS A 20 8.49 1.92 -18.85
CA HIS A 20 9.42 3.04 -18.69
C HIS A 20 9.89 3.24 -17.25
N ILE A 21 9.36 2.46 -16.30
CA ILE A 21 9.65 2.56 -14.88
C ILE A 21 10.63 1.45 -14.48
N LEU A 22 11.64 1.81 -13.68
CA LEU A 22 12.65 0.86 -13.20
C LEU A 22 12.04 -0.15 -12.22
N ARG A 23 12.33 -1.44 -12.43
CA ARG A 23 11.94 -2.61 -11.60
C ARG A 23 12.02 -2.41 -10.10
N ILE A 24 13.04 -1.67 -9.67
CA ILE A 24 13.31 -1.32 -8.27
C ILE A 24 12.11 -0.62 -7.60
N LYS A 25 11.26 0.09 -8.36
CA LYS A 25 10.10 0.79 -7.80
C LYS A 25 9.06 -0.18 -7.23
N THR A 26 8.78 -1.28 -7.94
CA THR A 26 7.78 -2.26 -7.53
C THR A 26 8.25 -3.04 -6.30
N GLU A 27 9.52 -3.47 -6.30
CA GLU A 27 10.13 -4.16 -5.15
C GLU A 27 10.15 -3.28 -3.90
N ASN A 28 10.58 -2.02 -4.03
CA ASN A 28 10.62 -1.09 -2.90
C ASN A 28 9.22 -0.83 -2.33
N GLU A 29 8.21 -0.68 -3.18
CA GLU A 29 6.85 -0.43 -2.73
C GLU A 29 6.29 -1.63 -1.97
N VAL A 30 6.46 -2.84 -2.50
CA VAL A 30 6.04 -4.07 -1.83
C VAL A 30 6.76 -4.25 -0.50
N ALA A 31 8.07 -4.05 -0.46
CA ALA A 31 8.87 -4.17 0.76
C ALA A 31 8.38 -3.19 1.85
N VAL A 32 8.13 -1.92 1.49
CA VAL A 32 7.61 -0.90 2.41
C VAL A 32 6.22 -1.28 2.91
N MET A 33 5.30 -1.70 2.04
CA MET A 33 3.95 -2.12 2.46
C MET A 33 3.99 -3.31 3.41
N MET A 34 4.80 -4.33 3.12
CA MET A 34 4.97 -5.50 3.98
C MET A 34 5.57 -5.11 5.34
N TRP A 35 6.58 -4.23 5.36
CA TRP A 35 7.16 -3.75 6.61
C TRP A 35 6.16 -2.92 7.43
N LEU A 36 5.43 -1.99 6.80
CA LEU A 36 4.44 -1.15 7.49
C LEU A 36 3.37 -2.01 8.15
N ARG A 37 2.83 -2.99 7.43
CA ARG A 37 1.80 -3.92 7.95
C ARG A 37 2.33 -4.74 9.13
N LYS A 38 3.60 -5.14 9.10
CA LYS A 38 4.21 -5.96 10.16
C LYS A 38 4.58 -5.15 11.41
N ASN A 39 5.04 -3.91 11.23
CA ASN A 39 5.69 -3.14 12.30
C ASN A 39 4.84 -1.98 12.83
N THR A 40 3.68 -1.71 12.24
CA THR A 40 2.83 -0.58 12.62
C THR A 40 1.36 -0.97 12.69
N THR A 41 0.54 -0.16 13.35
CA THR A 41 -0.93 -0.29 13.38
C THR A 41 -1.61 0.42 12.20
N ILE A 42 -0.81 0.88 11.24
CA ILE A 42 -1.30 1.59 10.07
C ILE A 42 -1.97 0.60 9.12
N ALA A 43 -3.22 0.87 8.77
CA ALA A 43 -3.96 0.07 7.82
C ALA A 43 -3.45 0.33 6.39
N VAL A 44 -2.58 -0.55 5.89
CA VAL A 44 -2.18 -0.61 4.48
C VAL A 44 -2.80 -1.84 3.79
N PRO A 45 -3.13 -1.76 2.48
CA PRO A 45 -3.58 -2.92 1.72
C PRO A 45 -2.62 -4.11 1.83
N GLU A 46 -3.16 -5.32 1.87
CA GLU A 46 -2.33 -6.53 1.82
C GLU A 46 -1.80 -6.77 0.39
N VAL A 47 -0.52 -7.11 0.28
CA VAL A 47 0.07 -7.59 -0.98
C VAL A 47 -0.27 -9.06 -1.14
N VAL A 48 -1.19 -9.36 -2.05
CA VAL A 48 -1.62 -10.73 -2.36
C VAL A 48 -0.59 -11.42 -3.24
N GLN A 49 -0.13 -10.72 -4.28
CA GLN A 49 0.86 -11.22 -5.22
C GLN A 49 1.55 -10.04 -5.92
N PHE A 50 2.79 -10.20 -6.33
CA PHE A 50 3.48 -9.26 -7.19
C PHE A 50 4.45 -10.01 -8.11
N ASP A 51 4.77 -9.41 -9.24
CA ASP A 51 5.81 -9.89 -10.14
C ASP A 51 6.52 -8.68 -10.77
N VAL A 52 7.84 -8.71 -10.74
CA VAL A 52 8.72 -7.65 -11.25
C VAL A 52 9.49 -8.07 -12.50
N MET A 53 9.16 -9.25 -13.03
CA MET A 53 9.71 -9.80 -14.27
C MET A 53 8.74 -9.51 -15.42
N PHE A 54 9.26 -9.34 -16.64
CA PHE A 54 8.44 -9.16 -17.85
C PHE A 54 8.08 -10.49 -18.55
N ASN A 55 8.44 -11.63 -17.96
CA ASN A 55 8.18 -12.96 -18.52
C ASN A 55 6.86 -13.59 -18.01
N ASN A 56 6.04 -12.82 -17.28
CA ASN A 56 4.74 -13.26 -16.81
C ASN A 56 3.65 -13.06 -17.90
N VAL A 57 2.43 -13.54 -17.62
CA VAL A 57 1.29 -13.51 -18.55
C VAL A 57 0.91 -12.08 -18.96
N LEU A 58 1.14 -11.10 -18.09
CA LEU A 58 0.88 -9.69 -18.39
C LEU A 58 2.02 -9.04 -19.17
N GLN A 59 3.20 -9.67 -19.25
CA GLN A 59 4.42 -9.08 -19.81
C GLN A 59 4.75 -7.71 -19.20
N HIS A 60 4.34 -7.50 -17.96
CA HIS A 60 4.45 -6.25 -17.24
C HIS A 60 4.72 -6.54 -15.77
N GLU A 61 5.42 -5.62 -15.11
CA GLU A 61 5.47 -5.64 -13.65
C GLU A 61 4.08 -5.34 -13.09
N PHE A 62 3.70 -6.05 -12.05
CA PHE A 62 2.42 -5.84 -11.40
C PHE A 62 2.46 -6.10 -9.90
N THR A 63 1.51 -5.48 -9.21
CA THR A 63 1.17 -5.78 -7.81
C THR A 63 -0.33 -5.98 -7.71
N LEU A 64 -0.74 -7.06 -7.06
CA LEU A 64 -2.11 -7.41 -6.73
C LEU A 64 -2.33 -7.17 -5.24
N LEU A 65 -3.27 -6.29 -4.93
CA LEU A 65 -3.56 -5.82 -3.58
C LEU A 65 -4.98 -6.15 -3.16
N GLU A 66 -5.20 -6.33 -1.86
CA GLU A 66 -6.53 -6.28 -1.26
C GLU A 66 -7.19 -4.90 -1.52
N ARG A 67 -8.49 -4.88 -1.87
CA ARG A 67 -9.23 -3.61 -1.92
C ARG A 67 -9.65 -3.17 -0.52
N VAL A 68 -9.04 -2.09 -0.03
CA VAL A 68 -9.50 -1.42 1.19
C VAL A 68 -10.74 -0.58 0.88
N ARG A 69 -11.82 -0.80 1.64
CA ARG A 69 -13.06 -0.02 1.52
C ARG A 69 -12.92 1.29 2.30
N GLY A 70 -13.23 2.40 1.65
CA GLY A 70 -13.20 3.72 2.27
C GLY A 70 -13.51 4.82 1.27
N THR A 71 -13.65 6.03 1.78
CA THR A 71 -13.80 7.26 0.98
C THR A 71 -12.50 8.03 1.07
N THR A 72 -12.07 8.65 -0.02
CA THR A 72 -10.84 9.45 0.02
C THR A 72 -11.06 10.70 0.87
N LEU A 73 -10.01 11.15 1.58
CA LEU A 73 -10.12 12.32 2.47
C LEU A 73 -10.59 13.57 1.71
N HIS A 74 -10.13 13.75 0.47
CA HIS A 74 -10.51 14.89 -0.38
C HIS A 74 -12.02 14.95 -0.64
N GLU A 75 -12.70 13.81 -0.83
CA GLU A 75 -14.14 13.78 -1.13
C GLU A 75 -15.02 14.20 0.05
N ILE A 76 -14.51 14.09 1.28
CA ILE A 76 -15.26 14.41 2.50
C ILE A 76 -14.70 15.63 3.23
N TYR A 77 -13.61 16.23 2.75
CA TYR A 77 -12.85 17.25 3.46
C TYR A 77 -13.73 18.40 3.96
N ASP A 78 -14.58 18.95 3.08
CA ASP A 78 -15.49 20.06 3.39
C ASP A 78 -16.62 19.70 4.38
N ARG A 79 -16.82 18.41 4.64
CA ARG A 79 -17.86 17.88 5.53
C ARG A 79 -17.31 17.49 6.91
N LEU A 80 -16.00 17.51 7.08
CA LEU A 80 -15.36 17.17 8.35
C LEU A 80 -15.43 18.35 9.32
N SER A 81 -15.71 18.06 10.59
CA SER A 81 -15.56 19.04 11.65
C SER A 81 -14.08 19.34 11.91
N GLN A 82 -13.79 20.47 12.56
CA GLN A 82 -12.42 20.82 12.95
C GLN A 82 -11.79 19.72 13.82
N GLU A 83 -12.55 19.14 14.76
CA GLU A 83 -12.08 18.03 15.61
C GLU A 83 -11.68 16.79 14.78
N GLN A 84 -12.48 16.45 13.76
CA GLN A 84 -12.18 15.31 12.88
C GLN A 84 -10.94 15.56 12.01
N LEU A 85 -10.74 16.80 11.56
CA LEU A 85 -9.54 17.20 10.83
C LEU A 85 -8.28 17.12 11.72
N GLU A 86 -8.38 17.57 12.97
CA GLU A 86 -7.30 17.49 13.95
C GLU A 86 -6.91 16.03 14.26
N GLN A 87 -7.90 15.15 14.45
CA GLN A 87 -7.67 13.70 14.60
C GLN A 87 -7.01 13.07 13.35
N GLY A 88 -7.43 13.49 12.16
CA GLY A 88 -6.82 13.08 10.89
C GLY A 88 -5.35 13.50 10.78
N CYS A 89 -5.03 14.74 11.17
CA CYS A 89 -3.65 15.24 11.19
C CYS A 89 -2.75 14.47 12.16
N GLN A 90 -3.23 14.15 13.36
CA GLN A 90 -2.49 13.33 14.32
C GLN A 90 -2.20 11.93 13.78
N SER A 91 -3.20 11.33 13.12
CA SER A 91 -3.05 10.03 12.47
C SER A 91 -2.01 10.08 11.35
N ASN A 92 -2.02 11.12 10.50
CA ASN A 92 -1.05 11.32 9.43
C ASN A 92 0.37 11.62 9.93
N HIS A 93 0.52 12.28 11.07
CA HIS A 93 1.84 12.51 11.68
C HIS A 93 2.52 11.17 12.02
N ARG A 94 1.75 10.23 12.58
CA ARG A 94 2.23 8.88 12.89
C ARG A 94 2.70 8.12 11.64
N TYR A 95 2.08 8.36 10.47
CA TYR A 95 2.58 7.80 9.20
C TYR A 95 3.95 8.33 8.83
N LEU A 96 4.17 9.64 8.97
CA LEU A 96 5.44 10.27 8.64
C LEU A 96 6.56 9.76 9.55
N ASP A 97 6.28 9.58 10.85
CA ASP A 97 7.25 9.01 11.80
C ASP A 97 7.68 7.59 11.40
N CYS A 98 6.74 6.75 10.95
CA CYS A 98 7.05 5.40 10.47
C CYS A 98 7.89 5.40 9.18
N ILE A 99 7.63 6.34 8.25
CA ILE A 99 8.42 6.49 7.03
C ILE A 99 9.85 6.95 7.36
N VAL A 100 10.00 7.85 8.34
CA VAL A 100 11.32 8.30 8.80
C VAL A 100 12.08 7.13 9.46
N ALA A 101 11.44 6.31 10.28
CA ALA A 101 12.06 5.13 10.90
C ALA A 101 12.58 4.13 9.84
N LEU A 102 11.79 3.83 8.82
CA LEU A 102 12.20 3.01 7.66
C LEU A 102 13.46 3.54 6.96
N GLY A 103 13.55 4.87 6.79
CA GLY A 103 14.69 5.53 6.17
C GLY A 103 15.95 5.60 7.05
N MET A 104 15.82 5.36 8.36
CA MET A 104 16.95 5.25 9.30
C MET A 104 17.47 3.80 9.40
N GLU A 105 16.58 2.80 9.35
CA GLU A 105 16.97 1.38 9.38
C GLU A 105 17.67 0.93 8.09
N SER A 106 17.31 1.51 6.93
CA SER A 106 17.94 1.17 5.64
C SER A 106 19.38 1.71 5.45
N ARG A 107 19.92 2.43 6.45
CA ARG A 107 21.27 3.03 6.42
C ARG A 107 22.27 2.34 7.37
N ASN A 108 21.89 1.22 7.99
CA ASN A 108 22.78 0.32 8.75
C ASN A 108 22.99 -0.99 7.99
#